data_AF-A0AAV6ABU2-F1
#
_entry.id   AF-A0AAV6ABU2-F1
#
_cell.length_a   1.000
_cell.length_b   1.000
_cell.length_c   1.000
_cell.angle_alpha   90.00
_cell.angle_beta   90.00
_cell.angle_gamma   90.00
#
_symmetry.space_group_name_H-M   'P 1'
#
loop_
_entity.id
_entity.type
_entity.pdbx_description
1 polymer ?
#
loop_
_entity_poly.entity_id
_entity_poly.type
_entity_poly.pdbx_seq_one_letter_code
_entity_poly.pdbx_strand_id
1 'polypeptide(L)'
;MADPSLALDPASAPVPGPIAAVPEQQRIYVASQWQLMWWRFRKHRVAMVSGVVVIGFYLVVLFADFLAYADPNASEAQRSLMPPQTLHLFDGWRFRPHVFGVKGVRDPQSFRRVYREDPSQKIPIRFFAEGFEYRFLGLIPSTRHLIGVDPPLDASRTIFLLGTDVQGRDL
;
A
#
# COMPACT_ATOMS: atom_id res chain seq x y z
N MET A 1 17.96 86.36 -27.40
CA MET A 1 17.44 86.05 -26.05
C MET A 1 16.88 84.64 -26.10
N ALA A 2 17.75 83.66 -25.89
CA ALA A 2 17.43 82.23 -25.91
C ALA A 2 18.03 81.65 -24.64
N ASP A 3 17.18 81.11 -23.78
CA ASP A 3 17.53 80.58 -22.46
C ASP A 3 18.23 79.21 -22.62
N PRO A 4 19.50 79.06 -22.20
CA PRO A 4 20.29 77.86 -22.48
C PRO A 4 20.19 76.76 -21.40
N SER A 5 19.20 76.79 -20.50
CA SER A 5 19.16 75.86 -19.35
C SER A 5 18.16 74.69 -19.45
N LEU A 6 17.63 74.35 -20.62
CA LEU A 6 16.79 73.17 -20.83
C LEU A 6 17.60 71.98 -21.37
N ALA A 7 18.63 71.58 -20.62
CA ALA A 7 19.21 70.25 -20.77
C ALA A 7 18.31 69.26 -20.03
N LEU A 8 17.61 68.41 -20.80
CA LEU A 8 16.85 67.28 -20.26
C LEU A 8 17.81 66.37 -19.50
N ASP A 9 17.69 66.34 -18.17
CA ASP A 9 18.46 65.47 -17.31
C ASP A 9 18.03 64.00 -17.55
N PRO A 10 18.88 63.13 -18.14
CA PRO A 10 18.51 61.74 -18.44
C PRO A 10 18.32 60.89 -17.18
N ALA A 11 18.57 61.44 -15.99
CA ALA A 11 18.46 60.75 -14.72
C ALA A 11 17.06 60.81 -14.07
N SER A 12 16.08 61.50 -14.66
CA SER A 12 14.73 61.62 -14.08
C SER A 12 13.75 60.53 -14.51
N ALA A 13 14.22 59.45 -15.15
CA ALA A 13 13.38 58.29 -15.43
C ALA A 13 13.07 57.57 -14.10
N PRO A 14 11.78 57.35 -13.74
CA PRO A 14 11.45 56.63 -12.52
C PRO A 14 11.99 55.20 -12.64
N VAL A 15 12.96 54.87 -11.79
CA VAL A 15 13.45 53.50 -11.62
C VAL A 15 12.26 52.63 -11.21
N PRO A 16 11.90 51.56 -11.95
CA PRO A 16 10.84 50.67 -11.52
C PRO A 16 11.26 50.05 -10.18
N GLY A 17 10.55 50.42 -9.11
CA GLY A 17 10.74 49.87 -7.78
C GLY A 17 10.54 48.34 -7.77
N PRO A 18 11.03 47.64 -6.74
CA PRO A 18 11.02 46.19 -6.67
C PRO A 18 9.59 45.66 -6.87
N ILE A 19 9.47 44.67 -7.74
CA ILE A 19 8.21 44.02 -8.16
C ILE A 19 7.43 43.64 -6.90
N ALA A 20 6.45 44.47 -6.54
CA ALA A 20 5.61 44.24 -5.38
C ALA A 20 4.92 42.88 -5.58
N ALA A 21 5.03 42.01 -4.59
CA ALA A 21 4.37 40.72 -4.58
C ALA A 21 2.89 40.91 -4.92
N VAL A 22 2.45 40.28 -6.01
CA VAL A 22 1.06 40.32 -6.49
C VAL A 22 0.14 40.00 -5.30
N PRO A 23 -0.78 40.89 -4.89
CA PRO A 23 -1.62 40.66 -3.72
C PRO A 23 -2.44 39.40 -3.95
N GLU A 24 -2.56 38.54 -2.92
CA GLU A 24 -3.30 37.26 -3.01
C GLU A 24 -4.72 37.43 -3.58
N GLN A 25 -5.31 38.60 -3.38
CA GLN A 25 -6.62 38.97 -3.90
C GLN A 25 -6.68 38.94 -5.43
N GLN A 26 -5.65 39.41 -6.16
CA GLN A 26 -5.62 39.34 -7.63
C GLN A 26 -5.54 37.90 -8.16
N ARG A 27 -4.91 36.99 -7.41
CA ARG A 27 -4.85 35.56 -7.77
C ARG A 27 -6.21 34.87 -7.66
N ILE A 28 -7.08 35.33 -6.77
CA ILE A 28 -8.44 34.80 -6.60
C ILE A 28 -9.35 35.19 -7.77
N TYR A 29 -9.18 36.40 -8.34
CA TYR A 29 -9.99 36.90 -9.45
C TYR A 29 -9.67 36.28 -10.83
N VAL A 30 -8.47 35.71 -10.99
CA VAL A 30 -8.02 35.05 -12.24
C VAL A 30 -8.05 33.51 -12.12
N ALA A 31 -8.38 32.97 -10.94
CA ALA A 31 -8.37 31.54 -10.69
C ALA A 31 -9.52 30.82 -11.42
N SER A 32 -9.24 29.66 -12.00
CA SER A 32 -10.28 28.81 -12.58
C SER A 32 -11.23 28.30 -11.50
N GLN A 33 -12.49 28.02 -11.86
CA GLN A 33 -13.48 27.51 -10.89
C GLN A 33 -12.99 26.25 -10.15
N TRP A 34 -12.19 25.42 -10.82
CA TRP A 34 -11.55 24.24 -10.22
C TRP A 34 -10.51 24.59 -9.15
N GLN A 35 -9.71 25.64 -9.37
CA GLN A 35 -8.73 26.12 -8.40
C GLN A 35 -9.43 26.67 -7.14
N LEU A 36 -10.51 27.43 -7.32
CA LEU A 36 -11.35 27.93 -6.22
C LEU A 36 -11.98 26.79 -5.42
N MET A 37 -12.51 25.76 -6.10
CA MET A 37 -13.04 24.55 -5.46
C MET A 37 -11.97 23.80 -4.67
N TRP A 38 -10.79 23.56 -5.25
CA TRP A 38 -9.70 22.85 -4.59
C TRP A 38 -9.17 23.59 -3.36
N TRP A 39 -9.02 24.92 -3.43
CA TRP A 39 -8.61 25.73 -2.28
C TRP A 39 -9.65 25.69 -1.16
N ARG A 40 -10.94 25.70 -1.49
CA ARG A 40 -12.02 25.54 -0.50
C ARG A 40 -12.02 24.14 0.11
N PHE A 41 -11.84 23.10 -0.71
CA PHE A 41 -11.72 21.71 -0.25
C PHE A 41 -10.54 21.51 0.72
N ARG A 42 -9.35 22.03 0.38
CA ARG A 42 -8.15 21.96 1.25
C ARG A 42 -8.29 22.66 2.60
N LYS A 43 -9.21 23.61 2.76
CA LYS A 43 -9.48 24.26 4.06
C LYS A 43 -10.22 23.32 5.02
N HIS A 44 -10.96 22.32 4.52
CA HIS A 44 -11.70 21.37 5.34
C HIS A 44 -10.83 20.16 5.70
N ARG A 45 -10.34 20.12 6.94
CA ARG A 45 -9.49 19.02 7.44
C ARG A 45 -10.16 17.64 7.31
N VAL A 46 -11.45 17.55 7.63
CA VAL A 46 -12.22 16.29 7.51
C VAL A 46 -12.27 15.82 6.06
N ALA A 47 -12.57 16.71 5.12
CA ALA A 47 -12.65 16.37 3.69
C ALA A 47 -11.29 15.89 3.16
N MET A 48 -10.19 16.48 3.61
CA MET A 48 -8.84 16.04 3.26
C MET A 48 -8.53 14.65 3.81
N VAL A 49 -8.85 14.38 5.08
CA VAL A 49 -8.64 13.05 5.70
C VAL A 49 -9.47 11.99 4.97
N SER A 50 -10.75 12.25 4.71
CA SER A 50 -11.61 11.35 3.93
C SER A 50 -11.05 11.11 2.52
N GLY A 51 -10.54 12.15 1.85
CA GLY A 51 -9.90 12.02 0.55
C GLY A 51 -8.68 11.09 0.59
N VAL A 52 -7.83 11.21 1.60
CA VAL A 52 -6.67 10.32 1.80
C VAL A 52 -7.10 8.88 2.04
N VAL A 53 -8.13 8.65 2.86
CA VAL A 53 -8.66 7.30 3.13
C VAL A 53 -9.19 6.66 1.85
N VAL A 54 -9.98 7.40 1.06
CA VAL A 54 -10.51 6.93 -0.22
C VAL A 54 -9.40 6.57 -1.19
N ILE A 55 -8.39 7.44 -1.33
CA ILE A 55 -7.21 7.16 -2.15
C ILE A 55 -6.51 5.88 -1.66
N GLY A 56 -6.39 5.70 -0.35
CA GLY A 56 -5.82 4.49 0.25
C GLY A 56 -6.54 3.21 -0.19
N PHE A 57 -7.88 3.19 -0.16
CA PHE A 57 -8.65 2.04 -0.64
C PHE A 57 -8.44 1.78 -2.14
N TYR A 58 -8.39 2.83 -2.97
CA TYR A 58 -8.10 2.65 -4.40
C TYR A 58 -6.70 2.10 -4.65
N LEU A 59 -5.71 2.50 -3.85
CA LEU A 59 -4.37 1.92 -3.92
C LEU A 59 -4.38 0.43 -3.54
N VAL A 60 -5.09 0.04 -2.48
CA VAL A 60 -5.22 -1.38 -2.10
C VAL A 60 -5.82 -2.19 -3.24
N VAL A 61 -6.87 -1.69 -3.90
CA VAL A 61 -7.47 -2.35 -5.07
C VAL A 61 -6.50 -2.42 -6.25
N LEU A 62 -5.77 -1.33 -6.53
CA LEU A 62 -4.80 -1.26 -7.62
C LEU A 62 -3.65 -2.28 -7.44
N PHE A 63 -3.24 -2.49 -6.19
CA PHE A 63 -2.17 -3.42 -5.82
C PHE A 63 -2.68 -4.75 -5.26
N ALA A 64 -3.96 -5.09 -5.44
CA ALA A 64 -4.56 -6.27 -4.83
C ALA A 64 -3.80 -7.57 -5.17
N ASP A 65 -3.46 -7.76 -6.46
CA ASP A 65 -2.72 -8.95 -6.89
C ASP A 65 -1.29 -8.99 -6.34
N PHE A 66 -0.67 -7.83 -6.06
CA PHE A 66 0.65 -7.74 -5.44
C PHE A 66 0.60 -7.98 -3.92
N LEU A 67 -0.51 -7.63 -3.28
CA LEU A 67 -0.73 -7.85 -1.84
C LEU A 67 -1.18 -9.28 -1.54
N ALA A 68 -1.83 -9.96 -2.49
CA ALA A 68 -2.27 -11.33 -2.36
C ALA A 68 -1.07 -12.28 -2.27
N TYR A 69 -0.86 -12.91 -1.12
CA TYR A 69 0.28 -13.82 -0.92
C TYR A 69 -0.03 -15.27 -1.34
N ALA A 70 -1.30 -15.61 -1.54
CA ALA A 70 -1.77 -16.93 -1.94
C ALA A 70 -2.67 -16.81 -3.17
N ASP A 71 -2.63 -17.81 -4.06
CA ASP A 71 -3.50 -17.83 -5.24
C ASP A 71 -4.96 -18.02 -4.79
N PRO A 72 -5.88 -17.09 -5.11
CA PRO A 72 -7.28 -17.17 -4.70
C PRO A 72 -8.04 -18.38 -5.30
N ASN A 73 -7.52 -18.96 -6.38
CA ASN A 73 -8.09 -20.13 -7.04
C ASN A 73 -7.44 -21.45 -6.55
N ALA A 74 -6.27 -21.38 -5.92
CA ALA A 74 -5.62 -22.56 -5.36
C ALA A 74 -6.37 -23.03 -4.11
N SER A 75 -6.83 -24.27 -4.13
CA SER A 75 -7.53 -24.89 -2.99
C SER A 75 -6.67 -25.99 -2.37
N GLU A 76 -6.63 -26.03 -1.03
CA GLU A 76 -5.88 -27.01 -0.25
C GLU A 76 -6.82 -27.78 0.69
N ALA A 77 -7.59 -28.72 0.14
CA ALA A 77 -8.61 -29.47 0.88
C ALA A 77 -8.03 -30.23 2.11
N GLN A 78 -6.74 -30.57 2.10
CA GLN A 78 -6.10 -31.21 3.26
C GLN A 78 -6.02 -30.29 4.48
N ARG A 79 -6.14 -28.98 4.30
CA ARG A 79 -6.09 -27.96 5.35
C ARG A 79 -7.42 -27.21 5.51
N SER A 80 -8.54 -27.83 5.14
CA SER A 80 -9.90 -27.28 5.37
C SER A 80 -10.19 -26.97 6.85
N LEU A 81 -10.81 -25.82 7.13
CA LEU A 81 -11.24 -25.37 8.46
C LEU A 81 -10.12 -25.36 9.51
N MET A 82 -8.95 -24.89 9.10
CA MET A 82 -7.78 -24.72 9.96
C MET A 82 -7.89 -23.39 10.71
N PRO A 83 -7.54 -23.35 12.01
CA PRO A 83 -7.49 -22.10 12.76
C PRO A 83 -6.41 -21.15 12.20
N PRO A 84 -6.49 -19.84 12.51
CA PRO A 84 -5.46 -18.87 12.19
C PRO A 84 -4.07 -19.30 12.67
N GLN A 85 -3.05 -19.13 11.83
CA GLN A 85 -1.66 -19.37 12.23
C GLN A 85 -1.08 -18.18 12.98
N THR A 86 -0.34 -18.47 14.04
CA THR A 86 0.38 -17.44 14.79
C THR A 86 1.59 -16.94 13.99
N LEU A 87 1.69 -15.63 13.79
CA LEU A 87 2.86 -14.99 13.20
C LEU A 87 3.95 -14.74 14.26
N HIS A 88 5.11 -15.36 14.10
CA HIS A 88 6.27 -15.15 14.97
C HIS A 88 7.23 -14.17 14.31
N LEU A 89 7.42 -12.99 14.91
CA LEU A 89 8.26 -11.92 14.32
C LEU A 89 9.77 -12.10 14.59
N PHE A 90 10.10 -12.74 15.71
CA PHE A 90 11.47 -12.87 16.20
C PHE A 90 11.84 -14.34 16.37
N ASP A 91 13.03 -14.70 15.88
CA ASP A 91 13.67 -15.99 16.16
C ASP A 91 14.88 -15.71 17.06
N GLY A 92 14.64 -15.76 18.38
CA GLY A 92 15.57 -15.24 19.38
C GLY A 92 15.66 -13.71 19.31
N TRP A 93 16.85 -13.16 19.05
CA TRP A 93 17.09 -11.72 18.93
C TRP A 93 16.97 -11.19 17.50
N ARG A 94 16.91 -12.07 16.49
CA ARG A 94 16.91 -11.66 15.09
C ARG A 94 15.47 -11.49 14.60
N PHE A 95 15.19 -10.33 14.01
CA PHE A 95 13.92 -10.09 13.31
C PHE A 95 13.84 -11.00 12.08
N ARG A 96 13.03 -12.05 12.19
CA ARG A 96 12.81 -13.08 11.17
C ARG A 96 11.35 -13.52 11.27
N PRO A 97 10.43 -12.82 10.57
CA PRO A 97 9.04 -13.22 10.57
C PRO A 97 8.91 -14.65 10.02
N HIS A 98 8.21 -15.51 10.74
CA HIS A 98 8.00 -16.91 10.39
C HIS A 98 6.68 -17.43 10.95
N VAL A 99 6.18 -18.49 10.34
CA VAL A 99 5.08 -19.31 10.84
C VAL A 99 5.57 -20.73 11.07
N PHE A 100 4.93 -21.45 11.98
CA PHE A 100 5.21 -22.87 12.16
C PHE A 100 4.37 -23.71 11.21
N GLY A 101 4.95 -24.85 10.78
CA GLY A 101 4.21 -25.84 10.02
C GLY A 101 3.05 -26.38 10.85
N VAL A 102 1.97 -26.76 10.19
CA VAL A 102 0.78 -27.28 10.86
C VAL A 102 0.54 -28.72 10.42
N LYS A 103 0.34 -29.61 11.39
CA LYS A 103 0.01 -31.01 11.17
C LYS A 103 -1.43 -31.29 11.58
N GLY A 104 -2.22 -31.83 10.65
CA GLY A 104 -3.55 -32.34 10.94
C GLY A 104 -3.47 -33.69 11.62
N VAL A 105 -3.85 -33.76 12.89
CA VAL A 105 -3.93 -35.00 13.67
C VAL A 105 -5.39 -35.34 13.89
N ARG A 106 -5.76 -36.62 13.75
CA ARG A 106 -7.10 -37.07 14.12
C ARG A 106 -7.14 -37.36 15.61
N ASP A 107 -8.05 -36.70 16.32
CA ASP A 107 -8.28 -36.97 17.73
C ASP A 107 -8.87 -38.39 17.89
N PRO A 108 -8.23 -39.29 18.66
CA PRO A 108 -8.69 -40.66 18.83
C PRO A 108 -10.02 -40.78 19.58
N GLN A 109 -10.43 -39.77 20.36
CA GLN A 109 -11.70 -39.80 21.10
C GLN A 109 -12.85 -39.23 20.29
N SER A 110 -12.64 -38.09 19.63
CA SER A 110 -13.71 -37.39 18.89
C SER A 110 -13.71 -37.68 17.38
N PHE A 111 -12.67 -38.33 16.86
CA PHE A 111 -12.39 -38.53 15.43
C PHE A 111 -12.34 -37.24 14.58
N ARG A 112 -12.37 -36.07 15.23
CA ARG A 112 -12.27 -34.76 14.58
C ARG A 112 -10.82 -34.51 14.14
N ARG A 113 -10.67 -33.79 13.03
CA ARG A 113 -9.35 -33.33 12.58
C ARG A 113 -8.98 -32.11 13.43
N VAL A 114 -7.90 -32.23 14.19
CA VAL A 114 -7.34 -31.17 15.02
C VAL A 114 -5.99 -30.79 14.45
N TYR A 115 -5.77 -29.51 14.27
CA TYR A 115 -4.51 -28.99 13.77
C TYR A 115 -3.59 -28.64 14.94
N ARG A 116 -2.35 -29.13 14.89
CA ARG A 116 -1.31 -28.79 15.86
C ARG A 116 -0.13 -28.19 15.14
N GLU A 117 0.42 -27.13 15.73
CA GLU A 117 1.68 -26.56 15.28
C GLU A 117 2.80 -27.59 15.45
N ASP A 118 3.69 -27.63 14.47
CA ASP A 118 4.89 -28.44 14.43
C ASP A 118 6.12 -27.52 14.48
N PRO A 119 6.69 -27.27 15.68
CA PRO A 119 7.83 -26.38 15.85
C PRO A 119 9.10 -26.81 15.10
N SER A 120 9.15 -28.07 14.64
CA SER A 120 10.28 -28.57 13.84
C SER A 120 10.32 -27.97 12.43
N GLN A 121 9.19 -27.49 11.92
CA GLN A 121 9.07 -26.86 10.61
C GLN A 121 8.86 -25.36 10.76
N LYS A 122 9.95 -24.60 10.62
CA LYS A 122 9.90 -23.14 10.57
C LYS A 122 9.81 -22.67 9.13
N ILE A 123 8.73 -21.97 8.79
CA ILE A 123 8.52 -21.39 7.47
C ILE A 123 8.82 -19.89 7.54
N PRO A 124 9.91 -19.42 6.92
CA PRO A 124 10.28 -18.02 6.95
C PRO A 124 9.39 -17.22 6.01
N ILE A 125 8.77 -16.16 6.54
CA ILE A 125 8.05 -15.17 5.74
C ILE A 125 9.07 -14.18 5.18
N ARG A 126 8.97 -13.93 3.87
CA ARG A 126 9.82 -12.97 3.16
C ARG A 126 8.98 -11.90 2.51
N PHE A 127 9.55 -10.71 2.46
CA PHE A 127 9.02 -9.60 1.70
C PHE A 127 9.48 -9.70 0.25
N PHE A 128 8.62 -9.33 -0.71
CA PHE A 128 8.92 -9.40 -2.14
C PHE A 128 9.27 -10.82 -2.62
N ALA A 129 8.64 -11.83 -2.03
CA ALA A 129 8.84 -13.23 -2.40
C ALA A 129 8.29 -13.53 -3.80
N GLU A 130 8.81 -14.58 -4.43
CA GLU A 130 8.24 -15.12 -5.67
C GLU A 130 7.12 -16.09 -5.32
N GLY A 131 5.99 -15.98 -6.03
CA GLY A 131 4.82 -16.83 -5.85
C GLY A 131 4.08 -17.05 -7.16
N PHE A 132 2.76 -17.16 -7.08
CA PHE A 132 1.91 -17.42 -8.25
C PHE A 132 1.98 -16.27 -9.26
N GLU A 133 1.79 -16.60 -10.54
CA GLU A 133 1.78 -15.61 -11.63
C GLU A 133 0.45 -14.84 -11.64
N TYR A 134 0.55 -13.52 -11.75
CA TYR A 134 -0.59 -12.63 -11.94
C TYR A 134 -0.26 -11.57 -13.00
N ARG A 135 -1.30 -10.88 -13.48
CA ARG A 135 -1.14 -9.77 -14.42
C ARG A 135 -1.50 -8.47 -13.73
N PHE A 136 -0.50 -7.68 -13.37
CA PHE A 136 -0.72 -6.36 -12.79
C PHE A 136 -1.52 -5.49 -13.77
N LEU A 137 -2.70 -5.06 -13.33
CA LEU A 137 -3.70 -4.33 -14.13
C LEU A 137 -4.10 -5.06 -15.44
N GLY A 138 -3.95 -6.38 -15.49
CA GLY A 138 -4.21 -7.20 -16.67
C GLY A 138 -3.15 -7.10 -17.78
N LEU A 139 -2.11 -6.28 -17.60
CA LEU A 139 -1.15 -5.94 -18.66
C LEU A 139 0.25 -6.49 -18.40
N ILE A 140 0.76 -6.35 -17.17
CA ILE A 140 2.18 -6.65 -16.87
C ILE A 140 2.24 -7.98 -16.10
N PRO A 141 2.80 -9.06 -16.68
CA PRO A 141 2.99 -10.32 -15.96
C PRO A 141 4.01 -10.11 -14.83
N SER A 142 3.68 -10.58 -13.64
CA SER A 142 4.51 -10.52 -12.44
C SER A 142 4.29 -11.75 -11.58
N THR A 143 5.31 -12.13 -10.82
CA THR A 143 5.28 -13.23 -9.85
C THR A 143 5.66 -12.76 -8.45
N ARG A 144 5.94 -11.46 -8.29
CA ARG A 144 6.41 -10.88 -7.04
C ARG A 144 5.22 -10.49 -6.17
N HIS A 145 5.23 -10.93 -4.94
CA HIS A 145 4.21 -10.63 -3.94
C HIS A 145 4.82 -9.91 -2.75
N LEU A 146 4.08 -9.00 -2.11
CA LEU A 146 4.57 -8.23 -0.97
C LEU A 146 5.06 -9.15 0.15
N ILE A 147 4.33 -10.23 0.41
CA ILE A 147 4.62 -11.23 1.43
C ILE A 147 4.51 -12.61 0.77
N GLY A 148 5.41 -13.53 1.15
CA GLY A 148 5.32 -14.92 0.73
C GLY A 148 6.44 -15.77 1.33
N VAL A 149 6.70 -16.90 0.70
CA VAL A 149 7.81 -17.81 1.02
C VAL A 149 8.63 -18.03 -0.25
N ASP A 150 9.93 -18.28 -0.10
CA ASP A 150 10.77 -18.57 -1.27
C ASP A 150 10.59 -20.03 -1.73
N PRO A 151 10.76 -20.29 -3.05
CA PRO A 151 10.84 -21.64 -3.58
C PRO A 151 11.87 -22.51 -2.81
N PRO A 152 11.57 -23.80 -2.56
CA PRO A 152 10.49 -24.60 -3.12
C PRO A 152 9.16 -24.52 -2.33
N LEU A 153 9.06 -23.68 -1.30
CA LEU A 153 7.82 -23.55 -0.53
C LEU A 153 6.82 -22.70 -1.32
N ASP A 154 5.55 -23.07 -1.24
CA ASP A 154 4.44 -22.32 -1.83
C ASP A 154 3.62 -21.65 -0.72
N ALA A 155 3.47 -20.33 -0.80
CA ALA A 155 2.74 -19.54 0.18
C ALA A 155 1.30 -20.03 0.32
N SER A 156 0.65 -20.42 -0.79
CA SER A 156 -0.74 -20.88 -0.85
C SER A 156 -0.99 -22.18 -0.07
N ARG A 157 0.08 -22.93 0.23
CA ARG A 157 0.01 -24.21 0.96
C ARG A 157 0.62 -24.15 2.34
N THR A 158 1.21 -23.02 2.70
CA THR A 158 2.14 -22.96 3.83
C THR A 158 1.76 -21.87 4.82
N ILE A 159 1.32 -20.72 4.33
CA ILE A 159 0.89 -19.57 5.13
C ILE A 159 -0.64 -19.54 5.18
N PHE A 160 -1.20 -19.45 6.38
CA PHE A 160 -2.63 -19.29 6.61
C PHE A 160 -2.86 -18.35 7.80
N LEU A 161 -2.67 -17.06 7.58
CA LEU A 161 -2.64 -16.06 8.65
C LEU A 161 -3.99 -15.88 9.32
N LEU A 162 -5.08 -15.96 8.55
CA LEU A 162 -6.45 -15.78 9.04
C LEU A 162 -7.18 -17.11 9.21
N GLY A 163 -6.52 -18.22 8.87
CA GLY A 163 -7.10 -19.56 8.93
C GLY A 163 -7.85 -19.85 7.64
N THR A 164 -8.34 -21.08 7.50
CA THR A 164 -8.86 -21.53 6.21
C THR A 164 -10.36 -21.75 6.17
N ASP A 165 -10.93 -21.54 4.98
CA ASP A 165 -12.29 -21.92 4.62
C ASP A 165 -12.44 -23.44 4.41
N VAL A 166 -13.63 -23.86 3.99
CA VAL A 166 -13.95 -25.27 3.70
C VAL A 166 -13.08 -25.83 2.56
N GLN A 167 -12.64 -24.98 1.63
CA GLN A 167 -11.78 -25.35 0.50
C GLN A 167 -10.29 -25.29 0.85
N GLY A 168 -9.94 -24.86 2.07
CA GLY A 168 -8.56 -24.75 2.52
C GLY A 168 -7.86 -23.48 2.03
N ARG A 169 -8.62 -22.46 1.61
CA ARG A 169 -8.10 -21.15 1.23
C ARG A 169 -8.05 -20.26 2.46
N ASP A 170 -7.03 -19.41 2.56
CA ASP A 170 -6.98 -18.43 3.64
C ASP A 170 -8.13 -17.42 3.54
N LEU A 171 -8.60 -16.93 4.70
CA LEU A 171 -9.73 -16.00 4.84
C LEU A 171 -9.35 -14.52 4.69
#